data_AF-A0A3D3S1Q5-F1
#
_entry.id   AF-A0A3D3S1Q5-F1
#
_cell.length_a   1.000
_cell.length_b   1.000
_cell.length_c   1.000
_cell.angle_alpha   90.00
_cell.angle_beta   90.00
_cell.angle_gamma   90.00
#
_symmetry.space_group_name_H-M   'P 1'
#
loop_
_entity.id
_entity.type
_entity.pdbx_description
1 polymer ?
#
loop_
_entity_poly.entity_id
_entity_poly.type
_entity_poly.pdbx_seq_one_letter_code
_entity_poly.pdbx_strand_id
1 'polypeptide(L)'
;MSIRIERDTMGELEVPSDRYWGAQTARSLKFFAIGGERERMPLEVVHAFGILKQAAALTNAELGLMPQDKADLIARAAAEVAAGKLDDHFPLVVWQTG
;
A
#
# COMPACT_ATOMS: atom_id res chain seq x y z
N MET A 1 -12.63 12.02 13.86
CA MET A 1 -11.84 11.47 12.76
C MET A 1 -12.54 11.84 11.47
N SER A 2 -11.85 12.47 10.52
CA SER A 2 -12.43 12.72 9.20
C SER A 2 -12.35 11.46 8.34
N ILE A 3 -13.33 11.29 7.46
CA ILE A 3 -13.43 10.18 6.52
C ILE A 3 -13.34 10.78 5.11
N ARG A 4 -12.71 10.05 4.19
CA ARG A 4 -12.80 10.32 2.75
C ARG A 4 -13.50 9.17 2.05
N ILE A 5 -14.21 9.48 0.97
CA ILE A 5 -14.83 8.48 0.11
C ILE A 5 -13.85 8.16 -1.02
N GLU A 6 -13.49 6.88 -1.13
CA GLU A 6 -12.68 6.32 -2.21
C GLU A 6 -13.55 5.43 -3.09
N ARG A 7 -13.20 5.31 -4.37
CA ARG A 7 -13.96 4.47 -5.31
C ARG A 7 -13.03 3.52 -6.06
N ASP A 8 -13.40 2.25 -6.10
CA ASP A 8 -12.80 1.25 -6.99
C ASP A 8 -13.84 0.75 -8.01
N THR A 9 -13.51 -0.28 -8.79
CA THR A 9 -14.40 -0.87 -9.79
C THR A 9 -15.65 -1.53 -9.20
N MET A 10 -15.66 -1.81 -7.89
CA MET A 10 -16.77 -2.43 -7.15
C MET A 10 -17.61 -1.41 -6.37
N GLY A 11 -17.33 -0.10 -6.50
CA GLY A 11 -18.11 0.98 -5.90
C GLY A 11 -17.32 1.80 -4.87
N GLU A 12 -18.07 2.53 -4.04
CA GLU A 12 -17.53 3.46 -3.05
C GLU A 12 -17.26 2.80 -1.69
N LEU A 13 -16.24 3.29 -0.99
CA LEU A 13 -15.84 2.86 0.35
C LEU A 13 -15.37 4.06 1.18
N GLU A 14 -15.73 4.03 2.46
CA GLU A 14 -15.24 4.98 3.46
C GLU A 14 -13.83 4.59 3.92
N VAL A 15 -12.92 5.57 3.92
CA VAL A 15 -11.53 5.40 4.35
C VAL A 15 -11.15 6.50 5.34
N PRO A 16 -10.51 6.17 6.49
CA PRO A 16 -10.01 7.19 7.42
C PRO A 16 -9.04 8.15 6.73
N SER A 17 -9.25 9.46 6.87
CA SER A 17 -8.42 10.47 6.17
C SER A 17 -6.94 10.48 6.59
N ASP A 18 -6.62 9.92 7.76
CA ASP A 18 -5.25 9.79 8.29
C ASP A 18 -4.48 8.60 7.70
N ARG A 19 -5.09 7.79 6.83
CA ARG A 19 -4.47 6.59 6.25
C ARG A 19 -4.18 6.75 4.76
N TYR A 20 -3.00 6.32 4.31
CA TYR A 20 -2.61 6.40 2.90
C TYR A 20 -3.25 5.35 1.97
N TRP A 21 -3.76 4.23 2.50
CA TRP A 21 -4.36 3.18 1.68
C TRP A 21 -5.75 3.57 1.14
N GLY A 22 -6.17 2.98 0.01
CA GLY A 22 -7.42 3.32 -0.67
C GLY A 22 -8.53 2.27 -0.54
N ALA A 23 -9.54 2.35 -1.42
CA ALA A 23 -10.72 1.48 -1.40
C ALA A 23 -10.39 -0.03 -1.39
N GLN A 24 -9.38 -0.49 -2.14
CA GLN A 24 -9.07 -1.93 -2.20
C GLN A 24 -8.59 -2.50 -0.86
N THR A 25 -7.74 -1.76 -0.13
CA THR A 25 -7.33 -2.15 1.23
C THR A 25 -8.51 -2.10 2.20
N ALA A 26 -9.35 -1.06 2.10
CA ALA A 26 -10.59 -0.94 2.88
C ALA A 26 -11.49 -2.17 2.71
N ARG A 27 -11.65 -2.59 1.46
CA ARG A 27 -12.46 -3.74 1.07
C ARG A 27 -11.87 -5.04 1.58
N SER A 28 -10.55 -5.22 1.45
CA SER A 28 -9.86 -6.40 1.96
C SER A 28 -10.03 -6.53 3.48
N LEU A 29 -9.88 -5.44 4.23
CA LEU A 29 -10.12 -5.42 5.68
C LEU A 29 -11.54 -5.87 6.07
N LYS A 30 -12.55 -5.53 5.25
CA LYS A 30 -13.93 -5.95 5.47
C LYS A 30 -14.15 -7.45 5.23
N PHE A 31 -13.47 -8.03 4.25
CA PHE A 31 -13.67 -9.43 3.85
C PHE A 31 -12.69 -10.42 4.51
N PHE A 32 -11.51 -9.95 4.91
CA PHE A 32 -10.39 -10.76 5.40
C PHE A 32 -9.87 -10.19 6.73
N ALA A 33 -10.57 -10.50 7.82
CA ALA A 33 -10.22 -10.09 9.18
C ALA A 33 -9.91 -11.31 10.08
N ILE A 34 -9.23 -12.31 9.52
CA ILE A 34 -8.97 -13.60 10.18
C ILE A 34 -7.72 -13.47 11.06
N GLY A 35 -7.86 -13.81 12.35
CA GLY A 35 -6.74 -13.89 13.30
C GLY A 35 -6.21 -12.55 13.84
N GLY A 36 -6.69 -11.42 13.32
CA GLY A 36 -6.38 -10.08 13.85
C GLY A 36 -4.90 -9.72 13.76
N GLU A 37 -4.41 -8.89 14.69
CA GLU A 37 -3.03 -8.37 14.68
C GLU A 37 -1.96 -9.47 14.69
N ARG A 38 -2.26 -10.62 15.32
CA ARG A 38 -1.34 -11.77 15.35
C ARG A 38 -1.02 -12.31 13.96
N GLU A 39 -2.00 -12.25 13.06
CA GLU A 39 -1.88 -12.76 11.69
C GLU A 39 -1.68 -11.63 10.68
N ARG A 40 -1.35 -10.42 11.15
CA ARG A 40 -1.00 -9.28 10.29
C ARG A 40 0.18 -9.67 9.39
N MET A 41 0.15 -9.18 8.14
CA MET A 41 1.23 -9.40 7.19
C MET A 41 2.58 -9.02 7.83
N PRO A 42 3.59 -9.92 7.82
CA PRO A 42 4.89 -9.61 8.40
C PRO A 42 5.49 -8.34 7.79
N LEU A 43 6.06 -7.49 8.64
CA LEU A 43 6.62 -6.19 8.21
C LEU A 43 7.78 -6.36 7.23
N GLU A 44 8.51 -7.47 7.31
CA GLU A 44 9.59 -7.81 6.38
C GLU A 44 9.06 -7.93 4.94
N VAL A 45 7.84 -8.44 4.76
CA VAL A 45 7.18 -8.50 3.45
C VAL A 45 6.82 -7.08 2.99
N VAL A 46 6.29 -6.25 3.88
CA VAL A 46 5.96 -4.85 3.59
C VAL A 46 7.19 -4.05 3.17
N HIS A 47 8.30 -4.17 3.91
CA HIS A 47 9.55 -3.47 3.60
C HIS A 47 10.15 -3.97 2.28
N ALA A 48 10.07 -5.28 2.01
CA ALA A 48 10.47 -5.86 0.73
C ALA A 48 9.64 -5.29 -0.44
N PHE A 49 8.34 -5.03 -0.24
CA PHE A 49 7.52 -4.32 -1.24
C PHE A 49 8.00 -2.90 -1.48
N GLY A 50 8.45 -2.18 -0.45
CA GLY A 50 9.12 -0.88 -0.59
C GLY A 50 10.32 -0.96 -1.54
N ILE A 51 11.23 -1.89 -1.31
CA ILE A 51 12.41 -2.11 -2.18
C ILE A 51 11.98 -2.45 -3.62
N LEU A 52 11.04 -3.40 -3.77
CA LEU A 52 10.53 -3.83 -5.08
C LEU A 52 9.93 -2.67 -5.87
N LYS A 53 9.09 -1.85 -5.23
CA LYS A 53 8.41 -0.74 -5.90
C LYS A 53 9.35 0.42 -6.21
N GLN A 54 10.37 0.65 -5.37
CA GLN A 54 11.42 1.61 -5.68
C GLN A 54 12.18 1.20 -6.95
N ALA A 55 12.66 -0.05 -7.01
CA ALA A 55 13.36 -0.57 -8.17
C ALA A 55 12.48 -0.52 -9.44
N ALA A 56 11.22 -0.96 -9.34
CA ALA A 56 10.29 -0.95 -10.46
C ALA A 56 10.03 0.46 -11.00
N ALA A 57 9.91 1.47 -10.13
CA ALA A 57 9.70 2.85 -10.56
C ALA A 57 10.90 3.40 -11.36
N LEU A 58 12.11 3.20 -10.83
CA LEU A 58 13.35 3.66 -11.46
C LEU A 58 13.59 2.96 -12.80
N THR A 59 13.47 1.64 -12.85
CA THR A 59 13.62 0.87 -14.09
C THR A 59 12.59 1.28 -15.15
N ASN A 60 11.33 1.51 -14.76
CA ASN A 60 10.32 1.98 -15.72
C ASN A 60 10.64 3.37 -16.27
N ALA A 61 11.24 4.26 -15.48
CA ALA A 61 11.69 5.56 -15.97
C ALA A 61 12.88 5.41 -16.95
N GLU A 62 13.86 4.58 -16.62
CA GLU A 62 15.02 4.29 -17.48
C GLU A 62 14.60 3.72 -18.85
N LEU A 63 13.55 2.88 -18.87
CA LEU A 63 12.98 2.31 -20.10
C LEU A 63 12.02 3.28 -20.84
N GLY A 64 11.78 4.48 -20.32
CA GLY A 64 10.85 5.45 -20.90
C GLY A 64 9.37 5.07 -20.78
N LEU A 65 9.03 4.12 -19.91
CA LEU A 65 7.66 3.67 -19.64
C LEU A 65 6.94 4.55 -18.60
N MET A 66 7.67 5.40 -17.89
CA MET A 66 7.14 6.33 -16.89
C MET A 66 7.89 7.67 -16.91
N PRO A 67 7.21 8.81 -16.73
CA PRO A 67 7.86 10.10 -16.49
C PRO A 67 8.76 10.09 -15.26
N GLN A 68 9.95 10.70 -15.37
CA GLN A 68 10.96 10.72 -14.30
C GLN A 68 10.45 11.36 -13.00
N ASP A 69 9.69 12.46 -13.11
CA ASP A 69 9.12 13.17 -11.97
C ASP A 69 8.20 12.28 -11.11
N LYS A 70 7.37 11.46 -11.77
CA LYS A 70 6.54 10.46 -11.09
C LYS A 70 7.36 9.33 -10.49
N ALA A 71 8.36 8.84 -11.22
CA ALA A 71 9.23 7.78 -10.75
C ALA A 71 9.99 8.21 -9.48
N ASP A 72 10.48 9.45 -9.43
CA ASP A 72 11.18 10.01 -8.27
C ASP A 72 10.26 10.10 -7.05
N LEU A 73 9.01 10.52 -7.22
CA LEU A 73 8.02 10.58 -6.14
C LEU A 73 7.67 9.18 -5.62
N ILE A 74 7.46 8.21 -6.51
CA ILE A 74 7.19 6.81 -6.14
C ILE A 74 8.41 6.22 -5.43
N ALA A 75 9.62 6.44 -5.94
CA ALA A 75 10.85 5.95 -5.35
C ALA A 75 11.06 6.48 -3.93
N ARG A 76 10.73 7.76 -3.68
CA ARG A 76 10.77 8.34 -2.32
C ARG A 76 9.76 7.68 -1.39
N ALA A 77 8.50 7.57 -1.79
CA ALA A 77 7.47 6.93 -0.97
C ALA A 77 7.81 5.44 -0.70
N ALA A 78 8.31 4.73 -1.71
CA ALA A 78 8.73 3.34 -1.59
C ALA A 78 9.93 3.17 -0.64
N ALA A 79 10.87 4.12 -0.64
CA ALA A 79 11.98 4.14 0.32
C ALA A 79 11.50 4.40 1.76
N GLU A 80 10.44 5.20 1.96
CA GLU A 80 9.83 5.37 3.29
C GLU A 80 9.17 4.09 3.80
N VAL A 81 8.53 3.32 2.91
CA VAL A 81 8.00 1.97 3.23
C VAL A 81 9.14 1.02 3.58
N ALA A 82 10.19 0.97 2.77
CA ALA A 82 11.36 0.11 3.02
C ALA A 82 12.08 0.46 4.34
N ALA A 83 12.02 1.71 4.77
CA ALA A 83 12.58 2.19 6.03
C ALA A 83 11.63 2.05 7.23
N GLY A 84 10.45 1.45 7.06
CA GLY A 84 9.47 1.21 8.13
C GLY A 84 8.72 2.46 8.62
N LYS A 85 8.82 3.59 7.91
CA LYS A 85 8.18 4.85 8.34
C LYS A 85 6.65 4.83 8.21
N LEU A 86 6.13 3.90 7.41
CA LEU A 86 4.72 3.83 7.02
C LEU A 86 4.05 2.52 7.45
N ASP A 87 4.65 1.79 8.40
CA ASP A 87 4.19 0.44 8.80
C ASP A 87 2.71 0.43 9.20
N ASP A 88 2.25 1.45 9.92
CA ASP A 88 0.86 1.63 10.36
C ASP A 88 -0.17 1.79 9.21
N HIS A 89 0.30 1.87 7.96
CA HIS A 89 -0.56 1.92 6.77
C HIS A 89 -0.72 0.57 6.06
N PHE A 90 -0.19 -0.51 6.63
CA PHE A 90 -0.33 -1.88 6.09
C PHE A 90 -1.09 -2.78 7.09
N PRO A 91 -2.43 -2.71 7.14
CA PRO A 91 -3.23 -3.37 8.17
C PRO A 91 -3.72 -4.77 7.78
N LEU A 92 -3.35 -5.28 6.60
CA LEU A 92 -3.88 -6.55 6.08
C LEU A 92 -3.24 -7.75 6.75
N VAL A 93 -4.00 -8.84 6.83
CA VAL A 93 -3.57 -10.13 7.38
C VAL A 93 -3.03 -11.06 6.28
N VAL A 94 -2.27 -12.08 6.68
CA VAL A 94 -1.76 -13.13 5.79
C VAL A 94 -2.90 -13.89 5.10
N TRP A 95 -4.01 -14.10 5.82
CA TRP A 95 -5.19 -14.82 5.35
C TRP A 95 -6.09 -13.94 4.45
N GLN A 96 -5.59 -13.63 3.27
CA GLN A 96 -6.27 -12.86 2.24
C GLN A 96 -6.42 -13.68 0.95
N THR A 97 -6.69 -13.03 -0.18
CA THR A 97 -6.66 -13.71 -1.50
C THR A 97 -5.29 -14.33 -1.75
N GLY A 98 -5.28 -15.60 -2.19
CA GLY A 98 -4.06 -16.35 -2.53
C GLY A 98 -3.45 -15.98 -3.88
#